data_AF-A0A5C9ER02-F1
#
_entry.id   AF-A0A5C9ER02-F1
#
_cell.length_a   1.000
_cell.length_b   1.000
_cell.length_c   1.000
_cell.angle_alpha   90.00
_cell.angle_beta   90.00
_cell.angle_gamma   90.00
#
_symmetry.space_group_name_H-M   'P 1'
#
loop_
_entity.id
_entity.type
_entity.pdbx_description
1 polymer ?
#
loop_
_entity_poly.entity_id
_entity_poly.type
_entity_poly.pdbx_seq_one_letter_code
_entity_poly.pdbx_strand_id
1 'polypeptide(L)'
;MFFRKLNNQELWDKINQLRTTIRTTEDFKKRVCWQCGKELNIYDFLSDNIEYSAAQIFKLWQSPLLEFHCCDCFKLLKKNKLQAIADQQKTRECNYCNNEIDIYRYAKINNYLKIHELKAVWLNPKIEVFCNSICRKRFNKELSDSSIFLK
;
A
#
# COMPACT_ATOMS: atom_id res chain seq x y z
N MET A 1 -5.97 -9.64 -3.45
CA MET A 1 -5.47 -9.85 -2.08
C MET A 1 -4.40 -10.91 -2.15
N PHE A 2 -3.13 -10.55 -1.94
CA PHE A 2 -2.08 -11.54 -1.72
C PHE A 2 -2.12 -11.90 -0.24
N PHE A 3 -2.62 -13.08 0.09
CA PHE A 3 -2.31 -13.68 1.37
C PHE A 3 -0.84 -14.09 1.27
N ARG A 4 0.08 -13.24 1.77
CA ARG A 4 1.41 -13.75 2.12
C ARG A 4 1.14 -14.94 3.05
N LYS A 5 1.70 -16.12 2.74
CA LYS A 5 1.75 -17.22 3.71
C LYS A 5 2.53 -16.69 4.90
N LEU A 6 1.82 -16.13 5.87
CA LEU A 6 2.39 -15.71 7.13
C LEU A 6 2.98 -16.97 7.75
N ASN A 7 4.24 -16.91 8.14
CA ASN A 7 4.73 -17.88 9.11
C ASN A 7 3.97 -17.58 10.40
N ASN A 8 2.86 -18.30 10.60
CA ASN A 8 1.95 -18.05 11.71
C ASN A 8 2.70 -18.05 13.05
N GLN A 9 3.80 -18.81 13.15
CA GLN A 9 4.62 -18.85 14.35
C GLN A 9 5.25 -17.49 14.69
N GLU A 10 5.90 -16.83 13.73
CA GLU A 10 6.57 -15.54 13.95
C GLU A 10 5.57 -14.45 14.37
N LEU A 11 4.38 -14.45 13.75
CA LEU A 11 3.31 -13.52 14.13
C LEU A 11 2.83 -13.79 15.56
N TRP A 12 2.63 -15.05 15.93
CA TRP A 12 2.25 -15.42 17.30
C TRP A 12 3.29 -15.03 18.33
N ASP A 13 4.58 -15.18 18.02
CA ASP A 13 5.67 -14.77 18.91
C ASP A 13 5.64 -13.26 19.14
N LYS A 14 5.45 -12.45 18.08
CA LYS A 14 5.29 -10.99 18.20
C LYS A 14 4.05 -10.59 19.00
N ILE A 15 2.91 -11.28 18.80
CA ILE A 15 1.68 -11.06 19.57
C ILE A 15 1.92 -11.33 21.06
N ASN A 16 2.62 -12.42 21.39
CA ASN A 16 2.92 -12.77 22.77
C ASN A 16 3.85 -11.76 23.43
N GLN A 17 4.89 -11.31 22.73
CA GLN A 17 5.76 -10.23 23.21
C GLN A 17 4.96 -8.95 23.48
N LEU A 18 4.10 -8.53 22.55
CA LEU A 18 3.23 -7.36 22.73
C LEU A 18 2.28 -7.51 23.92
N ARG A 19 1.66 -8.67 24.11
CA ARG A 19 0.80 -8.95 25.26
C ARG A 19 1.53 -8.77 26.57
N THR A 20 2.76 -9.29 26.67
CA THR A 20 3.59 -9.13 27.86
C THR A 20 3.91 -7.66 28.09
N THR A 21 4.38 -6.93 27.07
CA THR A 21 4.69 -5.50 27.20
C THR A 21 3.49 -4.66 27.60
N ILE A 22 2.30 -4.93 27.02
CA ILE A 22 1.06 -4.21 27.36
C ILE A 22 0.66 -4.47 28.80
N ARG A 23 0.77 -5.71 29.29
CA ARG A 23 0.42 -6.07 30.68
C ARG A 23 1.34 -5.40 31.71
N THR A 24 2.61 -5.22 31.38
CA THR A 24 3.59 -4.60 32.28
C THR A 24 3.64 -3.07 32.17
N THR A 25 2.88 -2.46 31.25
CA THR A 25 2.87 -1.01 31.08
C THR A 25 1.55 -0.43 31.59
N GLU A 26 1.61 0.34 32.67
CA GLU A 26 0.41 0.95 33.29
C GLU A 26 -0.30 1.95 32.34
N ASP A 27 0.47 2.70 31.56
CA ASP A 27 -0.04 3.73 30.64
C ASP A 27 -0.28 3.23 29.21
N PHE A 28 -0.85 2.02 29.05
CA PHE A 28 -1.20 1.55 27.73
C PHE A 28 -2.35 2.35 27.11
N LYS A 29 -2.07 3.15 26.07
CA LYS A 29 -3.09 3.96 25.39
C LYS A 29 -4.00 3.08 24.55
N LYS A 30 -5.29 3.05 24.91
CA LYS A 30 -6.34 2.62 23.99
C LYS A 30 -6.47 3.66 22.88
N ARG A 31 -6.61 3.20 21.63
CA ARG A 31 -6.77 4.07 20.47
C ARG A 31 -8.13 3.85 19.85
N VAL A 32 -8.65 4.94 19.27
CA VAL A 32 -9.85 4.94 18.46
C VAL A 32 -9.50 5.47 17.08
N CYS A 33 -10.33 5.13 16.09
CA CYS A 33 -10.24 5.70 14.77
C CYS A 33 -10.47 7.21 14.84
N TRP A 34 -9.51 7.98 14.32
CA TRP A 34 -9.59 9.44 14.28
C TRP A 34 -10.87 9.95 13.60
N GLN A 35 -11.30 9.29 12.52
CA GLN A 35 -12.47 9.70 11.74
C GLN A 35 -13.83 9.30 12.33
N CYS A 36 -13.97 8.10 12.92
CA CYS A 36 -15.28 7.55 13.29
C CYS A 36 -15.39 7.09 14.75
N GLY A 37 -14.34 7.25 15.55
CA GLY A 37 -14.35 6.89 16.97
C GLY A 37 -14.36 5.38 17.27
N LYS A 38 -14.38 4.51 16.24
CA LYS A 38 -14.35 3.04 16.43
C LYS A 38 -13.06 2.63 17.18
N GLU A 39 -13.20 1.81 18.22
CA GLU A 39 -12.05 1.24 18.93
C GLU A 39 -11.13 0.47 17.99
N LEU A 40 -9.83 0.64 18.19
CA LEU A 40 -8.80 -0.01 17.38
C LEU A 40 -8.03 -1.03 18.20
N ASN A 41 -7.65 -2.10 17.54
CA ASN A 41 -6.87 -3.17 18.13
C ASN A 41 -5.42 -3.12 17.63
N ILE A 42 -4.47 -3.05 18.56
CA ILE A 42 -3.03 -3.03 18.25
C ILE A 42 -2.58 -4.29 17.50
N TYR A 43 -3.25 -5.43 17.69
CA TYR A 43 -2.90 -6.67 16.97
C TYR A 43 -3.28 -6.60 15.48
N ASP A 44 -4.34 -5.86 15.13
CA ASP A 44 -4.68 -5.60 13.73
C ASP A 44 -3.61 -4.70 13.09
N PHE A 45 -3.16 -3.68 13.84
CA PHE A 45 -2.07 -2.81 13.41
C PHE A 45 -0.74 -3.56 13.24
N LEU A 46 -0.39 -4.48 14.14
CA LEU A 46 0.75 -5.40 13.97
C LEU A 46 0.61 -6.22 12.68
N SER A 47 -0.58 -6.79 12.44
CA SER A 47 -0.80 -7.69 11.31
C SER A 47 -0.58 -6.97 9.97
N ASP A 48 -0.96 -5.69 9.90
CA ASP A 48 -0.74 -4.84 8.73
C ASP A 48 0.71 -4.34 8.59
N ASN A 49 1.51 -4.41 9.65
CA ASN A 49 2.87 -3.86 9.75
C ASN A 49 3.86 -4.92 10.25
N ILE A 50 3.76 -6.14 9.73
CA ILE A 50 4.49 -7.31 10.25
C ILE A 50 6.01 -7.19 10.14
N GLU A 51 6.52 -6.34 9.25
CA GLU A 51 7.95 -6.06 9.11
C GLU A 51 8.56 -5.41 10.36
N TYR A 52 7.73 -4.80 11.22
CA TYR A 52 8.20 -4.20 12.46
C TYR A 52 8.26 -5.23 13.59
N SER A 53 9.15 -4.99 14.55
CA SER A 53 9.19 -5.75 15.79
C SER A 53 8.04 -5.37 16.72
N ALA A 54 7.73 -6.25 17.68
CA ALA A 54 6.74 -5.99 18.74
C ALA A 54 6.99 -4.65 19.46
N ALA A 55 8.26 -4.35 19.79
CA ALA A 55 8.66 -3.11 20.47
C ALA A 55 8.46 -1.87 19.58
N GLN A 56 8.76 -1.96 18.29
CA GLN A 56 8.52 -0.88 17.34
C GLN A 56 7.02 -0.58 17.19
N ILE A 57 6.19 -1.63 17.05
CA ILE A 57 4.74 -1.49 16.99
C ILE A 57 4.20 -0.83 18.25
N PHE A 58 4.64 -1.26 19.43
CA PHE A 58 4.25 -0.64 20.69
C PHE A 58 4.61 0.85 20.74
N LYS A 59 5.85 1.21 20.36
CA LYS A 59 6.31 2.61 20.31
C LYS A 59 5.49 3.45 19.35
N LEU A 60 5.20 2.94 18.16
CA LEU A 60 4.35 3.61 17.17
C LEU A 60 2.93 3.80 17.70
N TRP A 61 2.34 2.76 18.28
CA TRP A 61 1.00 2.81 18.88
C TRP A 61 0.87 3.87 19.96
N GLN A 62 1.93 4.07 20.76
CA GLN A 62 1.98 5.05 21.84
C GLN A 62 2.29 6.48 21.37
N SER A 63 2.77 6.65 20.13
CA SER A 63 3.20 7.94 19.58
C SER A 63 2.06 8.96 19.51
N PRO A 64 2.21 10.16 20.08
CA PRO A 64 1.19 11.21 20.00
C PRO A 64 1.05 11.81 18.59
N LEU A 65 2.04 11.60 17.71
CA LEU A 65 2.08 12.17 16.37
C LEU A 65 1.32 11.34 15.32
N LEU A 66 0.80 10.17 15.69
CA LEU A 66 0.13 9.27 14.77
C LEU A 66 -1.38 9.26 14.96
N GLU A 67 -2.08 9.51 13.85
CA GLU A 67 -3.52 9.33 13.73
C GLU A 67 -3.81 7.94 13.14
N PHE A 68 -4.63 7.17 13.85
CA PHE A 68 -5.01 5.83 13.42
C PHE A 68 -6.40 5.84 12.80
N HIS A 69 -6.57 5.09 11.72
CA HIS A 69 -7.84 4.96 11.02
C HIS A 69 -8.26 3.48 11.01
N CYS A 70 -9.54 3.21 11.23
CA CYS A 70 -10.06 1.86 11.02
C CYS A 70 -10.02 1.50 9.53
N CYS A 71 -10.11 0.21 9.21
CA CYS A 71 -9.99 -0.29 7.84
C CYS A 71 -10.95 0.41 6.85
N ASP A 72 -12.17 0.74 7.28
CA ASP A 72 -13.17 1.35 6.40
C ASP A 72 -12.87 2.83 6.13
N CYS A 73 -12.51 3.60 7.17
CA CYS A 73 -12.05 4.97 7.00
C CYS A 73 -10.75 5.04 6.18
N PHE A 74 -9.84 4.08 6.37
CA PHE A 74 -8.62 3.99 5.57
C PHE A 74 -8.91 3.70 4.09
N LYS A 75 -9.83 2.78 3.80
CA LYS A 75 -10.29 2.51 2.42
C LYS A 75 -10.89 3.76 1.78
N LEU A 76 -11.70 4.50 2.52
CA LEU A 76 -12.30 5.76 2.04
C LEU A 76 -11.23 6.82 1.75
N LEU A 77 -10.26 7.00 2.66
CA LEU A 77 -9.11 7.89 2.44
C LEU A 77 -8.34 7.51 1.19
N LYS A 78 -8.08 6.23 0.98
CA LYS A 78 -7.40 5.73 -0.24
C LYS A 78 -8.23 6.03 -1.49
N LYS A 79 -9.55 5.80 -1.45
CA LYS A 79 -10.46 6.12 -2.55
C LYS A 79 -10.44 7.61 -2.89
N ASN A 80 -10.54 8.48 -1.88
CA ASN A 80 -10.54 9.94 -2.08
C ASN A 80 -9.21 10.42 -2.65
N LYS A 81 -8.09 9.86 -2.19
CA LYS A 81 -6.76 10.16 -2.74
C LYS A 81 -6.60 9.70 -4.19
N LEU A 82 -7.16 8.55 -4.56
CA LEU A 82 -7.21 8.10 -5.95
C LEU A 82 -8.12 8.98 -6.80
N GLN A 83 -9.26 9.41 -6.25
CA GLN A 83 -10.17 10.34 -6.92
C GLN A 83 -9.44 11.65 -7.26
N ALA A 84 -8.68 12.23 -6.33
CA ALA A 84 -7.91 13.44 -6.59
C ALA A 84 -6.87 13.29 -7.72
N ILE A 85 -6.37 12.07 -7.96
CA ILE A 85 -5.50 11.78 -9.12
C ILE A 85 -6.37 11.65 -10.38
N ALA A 86 -7.51 10.96 -10.29
CA ALA A 86 -8.46 10.78 -11.39
C ALA A 86 -9.03 12.11 -11.91
N ASP A 87 -9.26 13.08 -11.01
CA ASP A 87 -9.76 14.41 -11.34
C ASP A 87 -8.75 15.20 -12.20
N GLN A 88 -7.45 14.90 -12.07
CA GLN A 88 -6.39 15.47 -12.92
C GLN A 88 -6.21 14.67 -14.20
N GLN A 89 -6.18 13.34 -14.10
CA GLN A 89 -6.02 12.45 -15.23
C GLN A 89 -6.68 11.10 -14.95
N LYS A 90 -7.90 10.95 -15.45
CA LYS A 90 -8.71 9.74 -15.22
C LYS A 90 -8.15 8.53 -15.93
N THR A 91 -7.70 8.71 -17.17
CA THR A 91 -7.27 7.64 -18.07
C THR A 91 -5.91 7.93 -18.71
N ARG A 92 -5.21 6.84 -19.07
CA ARG A 92 -3.97 6.82 -19.84
C ARG A 92 -3.97 5.63 -20.79
N GLU A 93 -3.22 5.72 -21.87
CA GLU A 93 -3.05 4.61 -22.81
C GLU A 93 -1.90 3.70 -22.38
N CYS A 94 -2.07 2.40 -22.59
CA CYS A 94 -1.00 1.43 -22.45
C CYS A 94 0.09 1.68 -23.50
N ASN A 95 1.35 1.86 -23.08
CA ASN A 95 2.49 2.07 -23.97
C ASN A 95 2.81 0.89 -24.92
N TYR A 96 2.10 -0.24 -24.80
CA TYR A 96 2.28 -1.40 -25.69
C TYR A 96 1.08 -1.65 -26.60
N CYS A 97 -0.13 -1.71 -26.03
CA CYS A 97 -1.33 -2.12 -26.77
C CYS A 97 -2.32 -0.98 -27.01
N ASN A 98 -1.97 0.26 -26.63
CA ASN A 98 -2.78 1.48 -26.75
C ASN A 98 -4.18 1.44 -26.10
N ASN A 99 -4.50 0.36 -25.39
CA ASN A 99 -5.76 0.28 -24.65
C ASN A 99 -5.80 1.34 -23.56
N GLU A 100 -6.97 1.96 -23.40
CA GLU A 100 -7.23 2.87 -22.29
C GLU A 100 -7.19 2.13 -20.95
N ILE A 101 -6.53 2.75 -19.98
CA ILE A 101 -6.37 2.29 -18.60
C ILE A 101 -6.85 3.43 -17.70
N ASP A 102 -7.78 3.14 -16.81
CA ASP A 102 -8.13 4.07 -15.74
C ASP A 102 -7.21 3.91 -14.52
N ILE A 103 -7.06 4.98 -13.73
CA ILE A 103 -6.18 4.99 -12.56
C ILE A 103 -6.58 3.95 -11.49
N TYR A 104 -7.85 3.58 -11.36
CA TYR A 104 -8.28 2.58 -10.38
C TYR A 104 -7.83 1.18 -10.79
N ARG A 105 -7.97 0.83 -12.07
CA ARG A 105 -7.45 -0.41 -12.66
C ARG A 105 -5.93 -0.46 -12.54
N TYR A 106 -5.24 0.63 -12.86
CA TYR A 106 -3.78 0.70 -12.74
C TYR A 106 -3.31 0.53 -11.28
N ALA A 107 -3.94 1.22 -10.33
CA ALA A 107 -3.62 1.10 -8.90
C ALA A 107 -3.91 -0.29 -8.34
N LYS A 108 -4.92 -0.99 -8.89
CA LYS A 108 -5.25 -2.38 -8.51
C LYS A 108 -4.16 -3.35 -8.96
N ILE A 109 -3.63 -3.18 -10.17
CA ILE A 109 -2.55 -4.02 -10.72
C ILE A 109 -1.22 -3.72 -10.01
N ASN A 110 -0.98 -2.45 -9.71
CA ASN A 110 0.23 -1.96 -9.04
C ASN A 110 -0.04 -1.67 -7.56
N ASN A 111 -0.69 -2.60 -6.87
CA ASN A 111 -1.12 -2.42 -5.47
C ASN A 111 0.04 -2.28 -4.46
N TYR A 112 1.27 -2.54 -4.90
CA TYR A 112 2.51 -2.33 -4.14
C TYR A 112 2.94 -0.86 -4.09
N LEU A 113 2.44 -0.01 -5.00
CA LEU A 113 2.74 1.42 -5.00
C LEU A 113 1.91 2.15 -3.94
N LYS A 114 2.58 3.03 -3.19
CA LYS A 114 1.97 4.02 -2.31
C LYS A 114 1.29 5.10 -3.16
N ILE A 115 0.34 5.82 -2.57
CA ILE A 115 -0.44 6.85 -3.28
C ILE A 115 0.45 7.93 -3.91
N HIS A 116 1.50 8.38 -3.23
CA HIS A 116 2.41 9.39 -3.78
C HIS A 116 3.22 8.85 -4.96
N GLU A 117 3.62 7.58 -4.94
CA GLU A 117 4.30 6.90 -6.05
C GLU A 117 3.34 6.73 -7.23
N LEU A 118 2.08 6.32 -6.97
CA LEU A 118 1.02 6.29 -7.99
C LEU A 118 0.82 7.66 -8.64
N LYS A 119 0.76 8.73 -7.85
CA LYS A 119 0.62 10.10 -8.36
C LYS A 119 1.82 10.48 -9.25
N ALA A 120 3.03 10.22 -8.79
CA ALA A 120 4.27 10.55 -9.51
C ALA A 120 4.41 9.79 -10.84
N VAL A 121 4.03 8.52 -10.87
CA VAL A 121 4.04 7.68 -12.08
C VAL A 121 2.90 8.07 -13.02
N TRP A 122 1.69 8.20 -12.49
CA TRP A 122 0.49 8.36 -13.31
C TRP A 122 0.41 9.73 -13.96
N LEU A 123 0.68 10.81 -13.23
CA LEU A 123 0.59 12.18 -13.75
C LEU A 123 1.83 12.62 -14.54
N ASN A 124 2.86 11.77 -14.64
CA ASN A 124 4.03 12.05 -15.44
C ASN A 124 3.89 11.41 -16.83
N PRO A 125 3.75 12.21 -17.90
CA PRO A 125 3.57 11.69 -19.26
C PRO A 125 4.83 10.98 -19.80
N LYS A 126 6.00 11.22 -19.21
CA LYS A 126 7.27 10.59 -19.64
C LYS A 126 7.43 9.16 -19.12
N ILE A 127 6.67 8.75 -18.11
CA ILE A 127 6.78 7.41 -17.51
C ILE A 127 5.84 6.48 -18.25
N GLU A 128 6.35 5.35 -18.72
CA GLU A 128 5.55 4.34 -19.40
C GLU A 128 4.58 3.64 -18.44
N VAL A 129 3.34 3.47 -18.88
CA VAL A 129 2.30 2.74 -18.15
C VAL A 129 1.79 1.57 -18.98
N PHE A 130 1.51 0.46 -18.31
CA PHE A 130 1.11 -0.78 -18.97
C PHE A 130 -0.15 -1.34 -18.33
N CYS A 131 -1.04 -1.89 -19.15
CA CYS A 131 -2.31 -2.45 -18.69
C CYS A 131 -2.15 -3.79 -17.94
N ASN A 132 -0.97 -4.42 -18.02
CA ASN A 132 -0.57 -5.60 -17.25
C ASN A 132 0.93 -5.90 -17.44
N SER A 133 1.43 -6.90 -16.71
CA SER A 133 2.83 -7.35 -16.77
C SER A 133 3.23 -7.97 -18.10
N ILE A 134 2.28 -8.51 -18.88
CA ILE A 134 2.55 -9.11 -20.20
C ILE A 134 2.92 -8.00 -21.19
N CYS A 135 2.14 -6.91 -21.23
CA CYS A 135 2.42 -5.75 -22.07
C CYS A 135 3.78 -5.13 -21.74
N ARG A 136 4.09 -4.97 -20.45
CA ARG A 136 5.42 -4.49 -20.01
C ARG A 136 6.55 -5.40 -20.51
N LYS A 137 6.40 -6.72 -20.38
CA LYS A 137 7.42 -7.68 -20.84
C LYS A 137 7.62 -7.62 -22.36
N ARG A 138 6.54 -7.55 -23.14
CA ARG A 138 6.61 -7.47 -24.60
C ARG A 138 7.27 -6.17 -25.07
N PHE A 139 6.85 -5.04 -24.51
CA PHE A 139 7.46 -3.74 -24.78
C PHE A 139 8.98 -3.75 -24.52
N ASN A 140 9.41 -4.27 -23.36
CA ASN A 140 10.83 -4.34 -23.03
C ASN A 140 11.61 -5.27 -23.96
N LYS A 141 11.00 -6.38 -24.41
CA LYS A 141 11.62 -7.29 -25.37
C LYS A 141 11.80 -6.63 -26.75
N GLU A 142 10.77 -5.95 -27.24
CA GLU A 142 10.85 -5.26 -28.53
C GLU A 142 11.85 -4.10 -28.50
N LEU A 143 11.96 -3.38 -27.38
CA LEU A 143 13.01 -2.39 -27.15
C LEU A 143 14.41 -3.01 -27.17
N SER A 144 14.62 -4.14 -26.48
CA SER A 144 15.91 -4.81 -26.49
C SER A 144 16.28 -5.32 -27.88
N ASP A 145 15.32 -5.89 -28.60
CA ASP A 145 15.55 -6.42 -29.95
C ASP A 145 15.86 -5.26 -30.93
N SER A 146 15.15 -4.13 -30.82
CA SER A 146 15.38 -2.94 -31.65
C SER A 146 16.74 -2.28 -31.38
N SER A 147 17.21 -2.32 -30.13
CA SER A 147 18.52 -1.78 -29.74
C SER A 147 19.71 -2.62 -30.24
N ILE A 148 19.47 -3.87 -30.67
CA ILE A 148 20.49 -4.73 -31.27
C ILE A 148 20.71 -4.39 -32.75
N PHE A 149 19.71 -3.83 -33.44
CA PHE A 149 19.81 -3.45 -34.87
C PHE A 149 20.36 -2.03 -35.12
N LEU A 150 20.74 -1.30 -34.07
CA LEU A 150 21.33 0.05 -34.16
C LEU A 150 22.82 0.08 -33.75
N LYS A 151 23.48 -1.08 -33.69
CA LYS A 151 24.94 -1.20 -33.56
C LYS A 151 25.54 -1.73 -34.86
#